data_AF-A0A5P8JVW8-F1
#
_entry.id   AF-A0A5P8JVW8-F1
#
_cell.length_a   1.000
_cell.length_b   1.000
_cell.length_c   1.000
_cell.angle_alpha   90.00
_cell.angle_beta   90.00
_cell.angle_gamma   90.00
#
_symmetry.space_group_name_H-M   'P 1'
#
loop_
_entity.id
_entity.type
_entity.pdbx_description
1 polymer ?
#
loop_
_entity_poly.entity_id
_entity_poly.type
_entity_poly.pdbx_seq_one_letter_code
_entity_poly.pdbx_strand_id
1 'polypeptide(L)'
;MGNWAVTVQYSYGEAYRTEFICRGRETKDEALKALRAAVHTYVPSRSIIEKRRQVYRFADQETYLVVIKGKLTEWECTLRVAELVSDSTDPTVAERARMEQGTAETADGPQDRIPPGY
;
A
#
# COMPACT_ATOMS: atom_id res chain seq x y z
N MET A 1 -13.08 2.07 12.73
CA MET A 1 -12.74 3.06 11.69
C MET A 1 -11.46 2.58 11.02
N GLY A 2 -11.38 2.66 9.69
CA GLY A 2 -10.17 2.24 8.97
C GLY A 2 -9.17 3.40 8.95
N ASN A 3 -7.88 3.10 8.88
CA ASN A 3 -6.85 4.12 8.67
C ASN A 3 -6.35 4.01 7.23
N TRP A 4 -6.94 4.80 6.35
CA TRP A 4 -6.67 4.74 4.92
C TRP A 4 -5.67 5.82 4.49
N ALA A 5 -4.86 5.47 3.51
CA ALA A 5 -3.84 6.32 2.92
C ALA A 5 -3.94 6.33 1.40
N VAL A 6 -3.50 7.43 0.80
CA VAL A 6 -3.28 7.52 -0.65
C VAL A 6 -1.79 7.48 -0.90
N THR A 7 -1.36 6.53 -1.72
CA THR A 7 0.05 6.31 -2.04
C THR A 7 0.31 6.59 -3.51
N VAL A 8 1.53 7.01 -3.79
CA VAL A 8 2.07 7.08 -5.14
C VAL A 8 3.35 6.26 -5.19
N GLN A 9 3.49 5.48 -6.25
CA GLN A 9 4.66 4.64 -6.49
C GLN A 9 5.25 4.98 -7.85
N TYR A 10 6.57 5.05 -7.93
CA TYR A 10 7.26 5.32 -9.18
C TYR A 10 8.67 4.73 -9.16
N SER A 11 9.18 4.39 -10.34
CA SER A 11 10.56 3.98 -10.55
C SER A 11 11.42 5.16 -10.96
N TYR A 12 12.62 5.25 -10.40
CA TYR A 12 13.62 6.22 -10.83
C TYR A 12 15.00 5.55 -10.87
N GLY A 13 15.54 5.37 -12.07
CA GLY A 13 16.73 4.53 -12.26
C GLY A 13 16.46 3.12 -11.77
N GLU A 14 17.31 2.61 -10.88
CA GLU A 14 17.17 1.29 -10.26
C GLU A 14 16.32 1.31 -8.97
N ALA A 15 15.89 2.49 -8.50
CA ALA A 15 15.16 2.61 -7.24
C ALA A 15 13.65 2.65 -7.45
N TYR A 16 12.92 1.88 -6.64
CA TYR A 16 11.47 1.98 -6.52
C TYR A 16 11.12 2.83 -5.30
N ARG A 17 10.33 3.89 -5.50
CA ARG A 17 9.92 4.81 -4.42
C ARG A 17 8.42 4.72 -4.19
N THR A 18 8.04 4.81 -2.92
CA THR A 18 6.65 4.97 -2.49
C THR A 18 6.56 6.22 -1.62
N GLU A 19 5.64 7.11 -1.96
CA GLU A 19 5.32 8.30 -1.18
C GLU A 19 3.86 8.27 -0.74
N PHE A 20 3.56 8.96 0.36
CA PHE A 20 2.21 9.11 0.88
C PHE A 20 1.71 10.50 0.55
N ILE A 21 0.65 10.58 -0.25
CA ILE A 21 -0.03 11.83 -0.58
C ILE A 21 -0.87 12.30 0.63
N CYS A 22 -1.53 11.35 1.30
CA CYS A 22 -2.16 11.58 2.60
C CYS A 22 -2.28 10.28 3.39
N ARG A 23 -2.48 10.39 4.71
CA ARG A 23 -2.67 9.29 5.67
C ARG A 23 -3.84 9.63 6.60
N GLY A 24 -4.35 8.64 7.33
CA GLY A 24 -5.30 8.87 8.42
C GLY A 24 -6.72 9.20 7.96
N ARG A 25 -7.15 8.74 6.78
CA ARG A 25 -8.55 8.87 6.35
C ARG A 25 -9.40 7.81 7.06
N GLU A 26 -10.52 8.22 7.66
CA GLU A 26 -11.35 7.35 8.50
C GLU A 26 -12.12 6.31 7.70
N THR A 27 -12.40 6.62 6.42
CA THR A 27 -13.17 5.78 5.51
C THR A 27 -12.44 5.56 4.20
N LYS A 28 -12.74 4.41 3.58
CA LYS A 28 -12.26 4.09 2.23
C LYS A 28 -12.74 5.13 1.22
N ASP A 29 -13.99 5.56 1.29
CA ASP A 29 -14.57 6.51 0.34
C ASP A 29 -13.89 7.88 0.37
N GLU A 30 -13.50 8.36 1.55
CA GLU A 30 -12.70 9.58 1.68
C GLU A 30 -11.32 9.42 1.04
N ALA A 31 -10.66 8.28 1.26
CA ALA A 31 -9.38 7.99 0.62
C ALA A 31 -9.51 7.87 -0.90
N LEU A 32 -10.59 7.26 -1.41
CA LEU A 32 -10.87 7.16 -2.83
C LEU A 32 -11.16 8.54 -3.45
N LYS A 33 -11.91 9.40 -2.75
CA LYS A 33 -12.14 10.79 -3.17
C LYS A 33 -10.82 11.57 -3.24
N ALA A 34 -9.95 11.40 -2.24
CA ALA A 34 -8.62 12.00 -2.24
C ALA A 34 -7.74 11.44 -3.37
N LEU A 35 -7.81 10.14 -3.65
CA LEU A 35 -7.11 9.50 -4.77
C LEU A 35 -7.54 10.11 -6.11
N ARG A 36 -8.86 10.19 -6.38
CA ARG A 36 -9.39 10.80 -7.61
C ARG A 36 -8.91 12.23 -7.80
N ALA A 37 -8.86 13.02 -6.72
CA ALA A 37 -8.31 14.38 -6.79
C ALA A 37 -6.80 14.37 -7.10
N ALA A 38 -6.03 13.53 -6.40
CA ALA A 38 -4.58 13.44 -6.52
C ALA A 38 -4.12 13.01 -7.92
N VAL A 39 -4.88 12.16 -8.59
CA VAL A 39 -4.60 11.72 -9.98
C VAL A 39 -4.49 12.91 -10.94
N HIS A 40 -5.21 14.01 -10.68
CA HIS A 40 -5.20 15.22 -11.51
C HIS A 40 -4.23 16.30 -11.02
N THR A 41 -3.77 16.23 -9.77
CA THR A 41 -2.99 17.32 -9.14
C THR A 41 -1.62 16.90 -8.65
N TYR A 42 -1.31 15.60 -8.60
CA TYR A 42 0.01 15.13 -8.19
C TYR A 42 1.08 15.70 -9.12
N VAL A 43 2.12 16.28 -8.51
CA VAL A 43 3.29 16.83 -9.18
C VAL A 43 4.50 16.07 -8.66
N PRO A 44 5.30 15.42 -9.53
CA PRO A 44 6.53 14.77 -9.12
C PRO A 44 7.49 15.77 -8.47
N SER A 45 8.22 15.33 -7.44
CA SER A 45 9.18 16.16 -6.69
C SER A 45 10.31 16.77 -7.54
N ARG A 46 10.53 16.30 -8.77
CA ARG A 46 11.57 16.79 -9.70
C ARG A 46 11.17 17.96 -10.59
N SER A 47 10.05 18.65 -10.30
CA SER A 47 9.64 19.89 -10.98
C SER A 47 9.65 19.77 -12.51
N ILE A 48 9.00 18.72 -13.03
CA ILE A 48 8.78 18.58 -14.46
C ILE A 48 7.80 19.67 -14.92
N ILE A 49 8.17 20.40 -15.97
CA ILE A 49 7.23 21.30 -16.65
C ILE A 49 6.27 20.44 -17.47
N GLU A 50 5.12 20.14 -16.89
CA GLU A 50 4.07 19.33 -17.50
C GLU A 50 3.55 19.97 -18.79
N LYS A 51 3.64 19.22 -19.90
CA LYS A 51 3.03 19.57 -21.19
C LYS A 51 1.76 18.78 -21.46
N ARG A 52 1.73 17.54 -21.00
CA ARG A 52 0.59 16.64 -21.16
C ARG A 52 0.55 15.64 -20.00
N ARG A 53 -0.65 15.32 -19.55
CA ARG A 53 -0.92 14.24 -18.60
C ARG A 53 -1.89 13.25 -19.21
N GLN A 54 -1.59 11.97 -19.04
CA GLN A 54 -2.46 10.86 -19.40
C GLN A 54 -2.75 10.08 -18.13
N VAL A 55 -4.02 9.75 -17.92
CA VAL A 55 -4.48 9.01 -16.74
C VAL A 55 -5.16 7.76 -17.25
N TYR A 56 -4.69 6.61 -16.80
CA TYR A 56 -5.27 5.31 -17.06
C TYR A 56 -5.75 4.72 -15.74
N ARG A 57 -6.89 4.03 -15.78
CA ARG A 57 -7.38 3.24 -14.65
C ARG A 57 -7.08 1.77 -14.94
N PHE A 58 -6.49 1.06 -13.98
CA PHE A 58 -6.33 -0.38 -14.09
C PHE A 58 -7.70 -1.08 -14.03
N ALA A 59 -7.83 -2.21 -14.71
CA ALA A 59 -9.05 -3.00 -14.64
C ALA A 59 -9.33 -3.44 -13.19
N ASP A 60 -10.61 -3.48 -12.82
CA ASP A 60 -11.12 -4.06 -11.57
C ASP A 60 -10.64 -3.43 -10.24
N GLN A 61 -9.86 -2.35 -10.29
CA GLN A 61 -9.33 -1.68 -9.09
C GLN A 61 -9.38 -0.15 -9.22
N GLU A 62 -9.61 0.55 -8.09
CA GLU A 62 -9.35 2.00 -8.02
C GLU A 62 -7.85 2.27 -7.87
N THR A 63 -7.11 1.90 -8.91
CA THR A 63 -5.68 2.16 -9.09
C THR A 63 -5.48 2.85 -10.43
N TYR A 64 -4.62 3.86 -10.45
CA TYR A 64 -4.42 4.71 -11.62
C TYR A 64 -2.94 4.76 -12.02
N LEU A 65 -2.66 4.59 -13.31
CA LEU A 65 -1.37 4.94 -13.90
C LEU A 65 -1.46 6.37 -14.44
N VAL A 66 -0.56 7.22 -13.97
CA VAL A 66 -0.45 8.61 -14.43
C VAL A 66 0.87 8.75 -15.17
N VAL A 67 0.78 9.15 -16.43
CA VAL A 67 1.93 9.45 -17.30
C VAL A 67 1.98 10.94 -17.55
N ILE A 68 3.00 11.60 -17.02
CA ILE A 68 3.25 13.03 -17.16
C ILE A 68 4.38 13.23 -18.18
N LYS A 69 4.05 13.82 -19.31
CA LYS A 69 4.99 14.17 -20.38
C LYS A 69 5.42 15.62 -20.23
N GLY A 70 6.71 15.82 -19.98
CA GLY A 70 7.39 17.11 -20.09
C GLY A 70 7.94 17.35 -21.50
N LYS A 71 8.78 18.38 -21.65
CA LYS A 71 9.41 18.71 -22.93
C LYS A 71 10.49 17.69 -23.37
N LEU A 72 11.23 17.14 -22.41
CA LEU A 72 12.38 16.24 -22.63
C LEU A 72 12.27 14.92 -21.89
N THR A 73 11.33 14.82 -20.94
CA THR A 73 11.23 13.70 -20.00
C THR A 73 9.80 13.24 -19.92
N GLU A 74 9.62 11.93 -19.79
CA GLU A 74 8.37 11.30 -19.40
C GLU A 74 8.50 10.79 -17.97
N TRP A 75 7.40 10.85 -17.23
CA TRP A 75 7.33 10.36 -15.87
C TRP A 75 6.08 9.53 -15.67
N GLU A 76 6.25 8.35 -15.09
CA GLU A 76 5.18 7.41 -14.82
C GLU A 76 5.06 7.17 -13.32
N CYS A 77 3.83 7.23 -12.80
CA CYS A 77 3.57 6.84 -11.43
C CYS A 77 2.22 6.14 -11.29
N THR A 78 2.15 5.23 -10.32
CA THR A 78 0.93 4.52 -9.95
C THR A 78 0.38 5.08 -8.66
N LEU A 79 -0.87 5.53 -8.67
CA LEU A 79 -1.57 6.01 -7.49
C LEU A 79 -2.64 5.00 -7.07
N ARG A 80 -2.69 4.70 -5.77
CA ARG A 80 -3.67 3.78 -5.18
C ARG A 80 -3.94 4.09 -3.70
N VAL A 81 -5.05 3.58 -3.20
CA VAL A 81 -5.31 3.57 -1.75
C VAL A 81 -4.64 2.37 -1.07
N ALA A 82 -4.30 2.53 0.20
CA ALA A 82 -3.85 1.47 1.09
C ALA A 82 -4.51 1.62 2.46
N GLU A 83 -4.84 0.51 3.10
CA GLU A 83 -5.30 0.48 4.49
C GLU A 83 -4.11 0.16 5.40
N LEU A 84 -3.96 0.92 6.48
CA LEU A 84 -3.06 0.58 7.57
C LEU A 84 -3.72 -0.50 8.41
N VAL A 85 -3.23 -1.72 8.27
CA VAL A 85 -3.73 -2.90 9.00
C VAL A 85 -3.07 -3.03 10.37
N SER A 86 -1.81 -2.61 10.50
CA SER A 86 -1.02 -2.76 11.73
C SER A 86 0.03 -1.67 11.82
N ASP A 87 0.19 -1.10 13.02
CA ASP A 87 1.25 -0.15 13.37
C ASP A 87 1.99 -0.68 14.60
N SER A 88 3.28 -0.99 14.45
CA SER A 88 4.09 -1.52 15.56
C SER A 88 4.30 -0.52 16.70
N THR A 89 4.05 0.77 16.46
CA THR A 89 4.12 1.81 17.49
C THR A 89 2.83 1.93 18.29
N ASP A 90 1.74 1.28 17.86
CA ASP A 90 0.51 1.18 18.63
C ASP A 90 0.66 0.08 19.70
N PRO A 91 0.58 0.42 21.00
CA PRO A 91 0.75 -0.55 22.08
C PRO A 91 -0.29 -1.68 22.05
N THR A 92 -1.47 -1.43 21.46
CA THR A 92 -2.53 -2.45 21.35
C THR A 92 -2.21 -3.54 20.31
N VAL A 93 -1.32 -3.25 19.36
CA VAL A 93 -0.86 -4.22 18.35
C VAL A 93 0.07 -5.25 18.96
N ALA A 94 0.97 -4.82 19.86
CA ALA A 94 1.88 -5.73 20.57
C ALA A 94 1.11 -6.72 21.47
N GLU A 95 -0.02 -6.29 22.04
CA GLU A 95 -0.86 -7.12 22.90
C GLU A 95 -1.64 -8.17 22.10
N ARG A 96 -2.18 -7.80 20.92
CA ARG A 96 -2.84 -8.75 20.01
C ARG A 96 -1.88 -9.78 19.44
N ALA A 97 -0.67 -9.37 19.03
CA ALA A 97 0.34 -10.29 18.51
C ALA A 97 0.75 -11.37 19.54
N ARG A 98 0.78 -11.02 20.83
CA ARG A 98 1.05 -11.98 21.92
C ARG A 98 -0.09 -12.98 22.11
N MET A 99 -1.35 -12.53 22.00
CA MET A 99 -2.51 -13.42 22.10
C MET A 99 -2.61 -14.40 20.92
N GLU A 100 -2.28 -13.96 19.70
CA GLU A 100 -2.25 -14.85 18.52
C GLU A 100 -1.12 -15.88 18.61
N GLN A 101 0.06 -15.52 19.12
CA GLN A 101 1.16 -16.47 19.36
C GLN A 101 0.83 -17.51 20.44
N GLY A 102 0.15 -17.13 21.52
CA GLY A 102 -0.28 -18.07 22.58
C GLY A 102 -1.36 -19.06 22.15
N THR A 103 -2.02 -18.84 21.00
CA THR A 103 -3.02 -19.76 20.43
C THR A 103 -2.38 -20.80 19.49
N ALA A 104 -1.15 -20.56 19.02
CA ALA A 104 -0.40 -21.48 18.17
C ALA A 104 0.39 -22.55 18.95
N GLU A 105 0.52 -22.43 20.27
CA GLU A 105 1.28 -23.34 21.15
C GLU A 105 0.48 -24.57 21.66
N THR A 106 -0.70 -24.87 21.11
CA THR A 106 -1.53 -26.03 21.52
C THR A 106 -1.76 -27.06 20.43
N ALA A 107 -0.80 -27.28 19.53
CA ALA A 107 -0.89 -28.37 18.55
C ALA A 107 0.46 -28.91 18.08
N ASP A 108 1.36 -29.32 18.99
CA ASP A 108 2.30 -30.41 18.66
C ASP A 108 2.88 -31.06 19.92
N GLY A 109 2.24 -32.14 20.39
CA GLY A 109 2.89 -33.07 21.31
C GLY A 109 3.68 -34.10 20.49
N PRO A 110 4.90 -34.50 20.90
CA PRO A 110 5.74 -35.38 20.09
C PRO A 110 5.05 -36.73 19.87
N GLN A 111 4.72 -37.04 18.62
CA GLN A 111 4.14 -38.33 18.24
C GLN A 111 5.21 -39.42 18.22
N ASP A 112 5.56 -39.92 19.40
CA ASP A 112 6.37 -41.13 19.51
C ASP A 112 5.44 -42.36 19.37
N ARG A 113 5.17 -42.77 18.13
CA ARG A 113 4.49 -44.03 17.81
C ARG A 113 5.50 -45.02 17.23
N ILE A 114 6.03 -45.88 18.10
CA ILE A 114 6.75 -47.10 17.71
C ILE A 114 5.72 -48.05 17.05
N PRO A 115 5.93 -48.50 15.79
CA PRO A 115 5.01 -49.45 15.16
C PRO A 115 5.15 -50.86 15.77
N PRO A 116 4.05 -51.60 15.99
CA PRO A 116 4.13 -52.99 16.42
C PRO A 116 4.61 -53.85 15.24
N GLY A 117 5.67 -54.62 15.48
CA GLY A 117 6.28 -55.48 14.47
C GLY A 117 5.38 -56.61 13.99
N TYR A 118 5.60 -57.01 12.74
CA TYR A 118 5.34 -58.32 12.16
C TYR A 118 6.41 -58.63 11.11
#